data_AF-A0A9D9L2E0-F1
#
_entry.id   AF-A0A9D9L2E0-F1
#
_cell.length_a   1.000
_cell.length_b   1.000
_cell.length_c   1.000
_cell.angle_alpha   90.00
_cell.angle_beta   90.00
_cell.angle_gamma   90.00
#
_symmetry.space_group_name_H-M   'P 1'
#
loop_
_entity.id
_entity.type
_entity.pdbx_description
1 polymer ?
#
loop_
_entity_poly.entity_id
_entity_poly.type
_entity_poly.pdbx_seq_one_letter_code
_entity_poly.pdbx_strand_id
1 'polypeptide(L)' 'MPKNPSFQDVNDLFNRFHGEIEALIMDMLGDKVSYNLLNCVFEDLDETQEDFNNQLATLYGKDGENNG' A
#
# COMPACT_ATOMS: atom_id res chain seq x y z
N MET A 1 20.16 -12.30 15.94
CA MET A 1 18.82 -12.39 15.34
C MET A 1 18.73 -11.32 14.26
N PRO A 2 18.04 -11.55 13.14
CA PRO A 2 17.74 -10.47 12.21
C PRO A 2 16.99 -9.38 12.97
N LYS A 3 17.29 -8.10 12.71
CA LYS A 3 16.44 -7.03 13.21
C LYS A 3 15.07 -7.16 12.52
N ASN A 4 13.99 -7.07 13.30
CA ASN A 4 12.68 -6.86 12.70
C ASN A 4 12.73 -5.56 11.88
N PRO A 5 12.11 -5.54 10.69
CA PRO A 5 12.01 -4.32 9.92
C PRO A 5 11.31 -3.23 10.74
N SER A 6 11.71 -1.98 10.54
CA SER A 6 11.02 -0.85 11.17
C SER A 6 9.63 -0.66 10.54
N PHE A 7 8.77 0.10 11.21
CA PHE A 7 7.50 0.57 10.64
C PHE A 7 7.73 1.19 9.26
N GLN A 8 8.73 2.08 9.15
CA GLN A 8 9.05 2.78 7.92
C GLN A 8 9.47 1.80 6.81
N ASP A 9 10.29 0.79 7.12
CA ASP A 9 10.73 -0.20 6.14
C ASP A 9 9.55 -0.98 5.54
N VAL A 10 8.56 -1.34 6.36
CA VAL A 10 7.37 -2.07 5.90
C VAL A 10 6.43 -1.16 5.13
N ASN A 11 6.21 0.06 5.62
CA ASN A 11 5.36 1.06 4.98
C ASN A 11 5.90 1.44 3.58
N ASP A 12 7.19 1.72 3.45
CA ASP A 12 7.80 2.10 2.18
C ASP A 12 7.80 0.95 1.17
N LEU A 13 8.00 -0.28 1.63
CA LEU A 13 7.89 -1.46 0.77
C LEU A 13 6.48 -1.61 0.21
N PHE A 14 5.45 -1.42 1.05
CA PHE A 14 4.06 -1.53 0.63
C PHE A 14 3.67 -0.39 -0.31
N ASN A 15 4.08 0.85 -0.03
CA ASN A 15 3.83 2.00 -0.91
C ASN A 15 4.45 1.81 -2.30
N ARG A 16 5.68 1.26 -2.36
CA ARG A 16 6.31 0.93 -3.65
C ARG A 16 5.53 -0.16 -4.38
N PHE A 17 5.13 -1.21 -3.68
CA PHE A 17 4.37 -2.31 -4.26
C PHE A 17 3.00 -1.86 -4.79
N HIS A 18 2.30 -1.02 -4.05
CA HIS A 18 1.04 -0.42 -4.48
C HIS A 18 1.21 0.34 -5.81
N GLY A 19 2.17 1.26 -5.90
CA GLY A 19 2.44 1.98 -7.15
C GLY A 19 2.90 1.09 -8.31
N GLU A 20 3.68 0.03 -8.04
CA GLU A 20 4.05 -0.96 -9.07
C GLU A 20 2.83 -1.72 -9.60
N ILE A 21 1.86 -2.07 -8.73
CA ILE A 21 0.60 -2.70 -9.15
C ILE A 21 -0.22 -1.74 -10.00
N GLU A 22 -0.39 -0.49 -9.59
CA GLU A 22 -1.16 0.49 -10.35
C GLU A 22 -0.58 0.69 -11.74
N ALA A 23 0.74 0.79 -11.84
CA ALA A 23 1.45 0.89 -13.12
C ALA A 23 1.20 -0.35 -14.00
N LEU A 24 1.26 -1.56 -13.43
CA LEU A 24 0.96 -2.79 -14.16
C LEU A 24 -0.50 -2.83 -14.65
N ILE A 25 -1.45 -2.37 -13.83
CA ILE A 25 -2.86 -2.28 -14.20
C ILE A 25 -3.04 -1.29 -15.35
N MET A 26 -2.40 -0.12 -15.28
CA MET A 26 -2.42 0.87 -16.36
C MET A 26 -1.82 0.31 -17.65
N ASP A 27 -0.66 -0.35 -17.59
CA ASP A 27 -0.03 -0.96 -18.77
C ASP A 27 -0.91 -2.07 -19.39
N MET A 28 -1.59 -2.85 -18.56
CA MET A 28 -2.41 -3.96 -19.03
C MET A 28 -3.78 -3.53 -19.54
N LEU A 29 -4.42 -2.56 -18.86
CA LEU A 29 -5.85 -2.25 -19.00
C LEU A 29 -6.15 -0.79 -19.32
N GLY A 30 -5.19 0.13 -19.18
CA GLY A 30 -5.37 1.59 -19.31
C GLY A 30 -6.16 2.01 -20.55
N ASP A 31 -5.84 1.40 -21.70
CA ASP A 31 -6.48 1.69 -22.99
C ASP A 31 -7.61 0.71 -23.35
N LYS A 32 -7.85 -0.33 -22.54
CA LYS A 32 -8.78 -1.43 -22.84
C LYS A 32 -10.11 -1.34 -22.11
N VAL A 33 -10.17 -0.56 -21.04
CA VAL A 33 -11.39 -0.41 -20.24
C VAL A 33 -11.74 1.07 -20.05
N SER A 34 -12.94 1.35 -19.56
CA SER A 34 -13.35 2.74 -19.33
C SER A 34 -12.57 3.37 -18.18
N TYR A 35 -12.30 4.67 -18.30
CA TYR A 35 -11.71 5.46 -17.22
C TYR A 35 -12.45 5.28 -15.89
N ASN A 36 -13.79 5.27 -15.91
CA ASN A 36 -14.59 5.08 -14.71
C ASN A 36 -14.32 3.72 -14.03
N LEU A 37 -14.13 2.64 -14.80
CA LEU A 37 -13.82 1.34 -14.23
C LEU A 37 -12.40 1.30 -13.64
N LEU A 38 -11.42 1.90 -14.33
CA LEU A 38 -10.05 2.03 -13.79
C LEU A 38 -10.02 2.85 -12.50
N ASN A 39 -10.79 3.95 -12.46
CA ASN A 39 -10.88 4.80 -11.29
C ASN A 39 -11.44 4.03 -10.09
N CYS A 40 -12.50 3.23 -10.25
CA CYS A 40 -12.99 2.38 -9.17
C CYS A 40 -11.94 1.36 -8.70
N VAL A 41 -11.16 0.78 -9.62
CA VAL A 41 -10.09 -0.16 -9.25
C VAL A 41 -8.99 0.53 -8.43
N PHE A 42 -8.59 1.75 -8.79
CA PHE A 42 -7.60 2.50 -8.02
C PHE A 42 -8.13 2.99 -6.68
N GLU A 43 -9.40 3.41 -6.61
CA GLU A 43 -10.08 3.70 -5.33
C GLU A 43 -10.06 2.49 -4.39
N ASP A 44 -10.37 1.29 -4.88
CA ASP A 44 -10.30 0.06 -4.07
C ASP A 44 -8.86 -0.27 -3.60
N LEU A 45 -7.86 0.03 -4.43
CA LEU A 45 -6.45 -0.16 -4.08
C LEU A 45 -5.95 0.86 -3.04
N ASP A 46 -6.40 2.11 -3.14
CA ASP A 46 -6.11 3.17 -2.18
C ASP A 46 -6.73 2.84 -0.81
N GLU A 47 -7.99 2.39 -0.77
CA GLU A 47 -8.64 1.94 0.46
C GLU A 47 -7.90 0.76 1.10
N THR A 48 -7.44 -0.19 0.28
CA THR A 48 -6.62 -1.32 0.74
C THR A 48 -5.28 -0.86 1.34
N GLN A 49 -4.65 0.16 0.75
CA GLN A 49 -3.42 0.74 1.26
C GLN A 49 -3.64 1.48 2.59
N GLU A 50 -4.74 2.22 2.71
CA GLU A 50 -5.10 2.90 3.96
C GLU A 50 -5.33 1.89 5.10
N ASP A 51 -6.09 0.82 4.85
CA ASP A 51 -6.32 -0.24 5.83
C ASP A 51 -5.01 -0.93 6.25
N PHE A 52 -4.14 -1.24 5.29
CA PHE A 52 -2.81 -1.79 5.58
C PHE A 52 -2.00 -0.86 6.50
N ASN A 53 -1.95 0.44 6.18
CA ASN A 53 -1.21 1.43 6.97
C ASN A 53 -1.78 1.59 8.38
N ASN A 54 -3.11 1.56 8.53
CA ASN A 54 -3.78 1.60 9.83
C ASN A 54 -3.48 0.37 10.69
N GLN A 55 -3.49 -0.82 10.09
CA GLN A 55 -3.11 -2.06 10.78
C GLN A 55 -1.62 -2.06 11.14
N LEU A 56 -0.76 -1.61 10.24
CA LEU A 56 0.68 -1.48 10.48
C LEU A 56 0.97 -0.54 11.64
N ALA A 57 0.30 0.62 11.70
CA ALA A 57 0.40 1.56 12.80
C ALA A 57 -0.09 0.95 14.12
N THR A 58 -1.12 0.10 14.08
CA THR A 58 -1.60 -0.62 15.27
C THR A 58 -0.55 -1.63 15.78
N LEU A 59 0.12 -2.35 14.88
CA LEU A 59 1.13 -3.36 15.22
C LEU A 59 2.42 -2.76 15.80
N TYR A 60 2.87 -1.62 15.26
CA TYR A 60 4.08 -0.93 15.72
C TYR A 60 3.82 0.10 16.83
N GLY A 61 2.54 0.36 17.16
CA GLY A 61 2.10 1.44 18.03
C GLY A 61 1.99 2.76 17.27
N LYS A 62 1.02 3.61 17.64
CA LYS A 62 0.66 4.85 16.91
C LYS A 62 1.81 5.86 16.68
N ASP A 63 2.98 5.66 17.30
CA ASP A 63 4.18 6.47 17.10
C ASP A 63 5.49 5.64 17.00
N GLY A 64 5.42 4.31 16.84
CA GLY A 64 6.63 3.46 16.88
C GLY A 64 7.36 3.44 18.23
N GLU A 65 6.81 4.08 19.28
CA GLU A 65 7.45 4.25 20.59
C GLU A 65 7.31 3.04 21.53
N ASN A 66 6.46 2.06 21.22
CA ASN A 66 6.16 0.96 22.16
C ASN A 66 6.89 -0.36 21.90
N ASN A 67 7.68 -0.48 20.84
CA ASN A 67 8.41 -1.71 20.50
C ASN A 67 9.90 -1.48 20.19
N GLY A 68 10.54 -0.53 20.90
CA GLY A 68 11.99 -0.32 20.91
C GLY A 68 12.72 -1.19 21.92
#